data_AF-A0A353J7M6-F1
#
_entry.id   AF-A0A353J7M6-F1
#
_cell.length_a   1.000
_cell.length_b   1.000
_cell.length_c   1.000
_cell.angle_alpha   90.00
_cell.angle_beta   90.00
_cell.angle_gamma   90.00
#
_symmetry.space_group_name_H-M   'P 1'
#
loop_
_entity.id
_entity.type
_entity.pdbx_description
1 polymer ?
#
loop_
_entity_poly.entity_id
_entity_poly.type
_entity_poly.pdbx_seq_one_letter_code
_entity_poly.pdbx_strand_id
1 'polypeptide(L)'
;MHTLYIELREAFEKKRIGKKITKKMLLFENASARATLKQRPYDDYTQFRFVKEKLEAFTVDLQLYDGKLLHTTYEDREPIAMLIEDVALFTMQKNMFDALWHTAHDATLLSIQS
;
A
#
# COMPACT_ATOMS: atom_id res chain seq x y z
N MET A 1 19.39 14.20 -1.63
CA MET A 1 18.83 13.20 -0.69
C MET A 1 17.57 12.48 -1.21
N HIS A 2 16.90 12.97 -2.26
CA HIS A 2 15.66 12.35 -2.78
C HIS A 2 15.90 11.08 -3.63
N THR A 3 17.02 11.02 -4.37
CA THR A 3 17.32 9.93 -5.31
C THR A 3 17.61 8.59 -4.64
N LEU A 4 18.33 8.61 -3.50
CA LEU A 4 18.73 7.41 -2.76
C LEU A 4 17.52 6.61 -2.24
N TYR A 5 16.45 7.31 -1.84
CA TYR A 5 15.23 6.69 -1.33
C TYR A 5 14.43 5.98 -2.44
N ILE A 6 14.39 6.58 -3.64
CA ILE A 6 13.71 6.00 -4.81
C ILE A 6 14.43 4.72 -5.24
N GLU A 7 15.76 4.77 -5.37
CA GLU A 7 16.57 3.61 -5.75
C GLU A 7 16.44 2.45 -4.75
N LEU A 8 16.44 2.76 -3.44
CA LEU A 8 16.26 1.76 -2.39
C LEU A 8 14.87 1.10 -2.46
N ARG A 9 13.82 1.89 -2.70
CA ARG A 9 12.45 1.39 -2.87
C ARG A 9 12.33 0.50 -4.10
N GLU A 10 12.89 0.91 -5.24
CA GLU A 10 12.87 0.11 -6.46
C GLU A 10 13.63 -1.21 -6.30
N ALA A 11 14.80 -1.19 -5.65
CA ALA A 11 15.57 -2.38 -5.35
C ALA A 11 14.79 -3.34 -4.43
N PHE A 12 14.10 -2.79 -3.42
CA PHE A 12 13.24 -3.56 -2.54
C PHE A 12 12.07 -4.22 -3.30
N GLU A 13 11.37 -3.47 -4.15
CA GLU A 13 10.26 -3.99 -4.95
C GLU A 13 10.72 -5.09 -5.91
N LYS A 14 11.84 -4.88 -6.63
CA LYS A 14 12.43 -5.92 -7.50
C LYS A 14 12.76 -7.19 -6.73
N LYS A 15 13.35 -7.06 -5.53
CA LYS A 15 13.69 -8.21 -4.67
C LYS A 15 12.44 -8.95 -4.20
N ARG A 16 11.39 -8.22 -3.80
CA ARG A 16 10.10 -8.81 -3.38
C ARG A 16 9.44 -9.58 -4.53
N ILE A 17 9.37 -8.97 -5.71
CA ILE A 17 8.82 -9.56 -6.94
C ILE A 17 9.60 -10.82 -7.32
N GLY A 18 10.93 -10.76 -7.31
CA GLY A 18 11.79 -11.93 -7.58
C GLY A 18 11.58 -13.08 -6.60
N LYS A 19 11.19 -12.78 -5.36
CA LYS A 19 10.80 -13.75 -4.33
C LYS A 19 9.33 -14.18 -4.40
N LYS A 20 8.55 -13.68 -5.36
CA LYS A 20 7.12 -13.98 -5.54
C LYS A 20 6.25 -13.67 -4.32
N ILE A 21 6.67 -12.70 -3.51
CA ILE A 21 5.93 -12.31 -2.30
C ILE A 21 4.78 -11.38 -2.72
N THR A 22 3.54 -11.81 -2.50
CA THR A 22 2.36 -11.02 -2.84
C THR A 22 2.25 -9.77 -1.97
N LYS A 23 1.98 -8.62 -2.59
CA LYS A 23 1.64 -7.35 -1.94
C LYS A 23 0.21 -6.97 -2.31
N LYS A 24 -0.59 -6.61 -1.29
CA LYS A 24 -1.96 -6.12 -1.45
C LYS A 24 -2.00 -4.65 -1.06
N MET A 25 -2.45 -3.81 -1.98
CA MET A 25 -2.53 -2.36 -1.80
C MET A 25 -3.99 -1.92 -1.85
N LEU A 26 -4.44 -1.32 -0.76
CA LEU A 26 -5.77 -0.75 -0.66
C LEU A 26 -5.65 0.78 -0.66
N LEU A 27 -6.34 1.43 -1.59
CA LEU A 27 -6.23 2.87 -1.81
C LEU A 27 -7.61 3.52 -1.75
N PHE A 28 -7.67 4.77 -1.29
CA PHE A 28 -8.84 5.61 -1.55
C PHE A 28 -8.88 6.00 -3.02
N GLU A 29 -10.05 5.86 -3.64
CA GLU A 29 -10.20 6.24 -5.04
C GLU A 29 -10.22 7.76 -5.18
N ASN A 30 -9.26 8.28 -5.95
CA ASN A 30 -9.23 9.66 -6.40
C ASN A 30 -8.43 9.78 -7.71
N ALA A 31 -8.44 10.96 -8.32
CA ALA A 31 -7.76 11.20 -9.59
C ALA A 31 -6.24 10.92 -9.52
N SER A 32 -5.60 11.29 -8.41
CA SER A 32 -4.16 11.06 -8.19
C SER A 32 -3.85 9.56 -8.13
N ALA A 33 -4.59 8.81 -7.30
CA ALA A 33 -4.41 7.36 -7.16
C ALA A 33 -4.64 6.63 -8.49
N ARG A 34 -5.68 6.99 -9.26
CA ARG A 34 -5.92 6.44 -10.60
C ARG A 34 -4.76 6.74 -11.55
N ALA A 35 -4.24 7.96 -11.57
CA ALA A 35 -3.11 8.33 -12.41
C ALA A 35 -1.84 7.54 -12.04
N THR A 36 -1.55 7.40 -10.74
CA THR A 36 -0.44 6.57 -10.25
C THR A 36 -0.57 5.11 -10.69
N LEU A 37 -1.77 4.52 -10.57
CA LEU A 37 -2.00 3.14 -10.99
C LEU A 37 -1.92 2.94 -12.51
N LYS A 38 -2.24 3.96 -13.31
CA LYS A 38 -2.09 3.88 -14.79
C LYS A 38 -0.62 3.92 -15.23
N GLN A 39 0.22 4.64 -14.51
CA GLN A 39 1.63 4.86 -14.90
C GLN A 39 2.60 3.81 -14.34
N ARG A 40 2.17 2.98 -13.40
CA ARG A 40 3.05 2.00 -12.76
C ARG A 40 3.44 0.86 -13.72
N PRO A 41 4.62 0.24 -13.55
CA PRO A 41 4.92 -1.06 -14.14
C PRO A 41 3.96 -2.14 -13.60
N TYR A 42 3.51 -3.02 -14.49
CA TYR A 42 2.72 -4.19 -14.10
C TYR A 42 3.63 -5.31 -13.56
N ASP A 43 3.15 -6.00 -12.53
CA ASP A 43 3.74 -7.24 -12.00
C ASP A 43 2.65 -8.14 -11.43
N ASP A 44 2.83 -9.47 -11.53
CA ASP A 44 1.83 -10.46 -11.09
C ASP A 44 1.72 -10.59 -9.57
N TYR A 45 2.62 -9.98 -8.81
CA TYR A 45 2.71 -10.13 -7.36
C TYR A 45 2.24 -8.89 -6.59
N THR A 46 1.63 -7.90 -7.27
CA THR A 46 1.04 -6.73 -6.63
C THR A 46 -0.39 -6.54 -7.06
N GLN A 47 -1.29 -6.58 -6.08
CA GLN A 47 -2.73 -6.40 -6.29
C GLN A 47 -3.14 -5.03 -5.76
N PHE A 48 -4.03 -4.34 -6.49
CA PHE A 48 -4.55 -3.04 -6.11
C PHE A 48 -6.06 -3.08 -6.04
N ARG A 49 -6.62 -2.46 -4.99
CA ARG A 49 -8.05 -2.26 -4.85
C ARG A 49 -8.37 -0.87 -4.36
N PHE A 50 -9.52 -0.38 -4.76
CA PHE A 50 -10.07 0.88 -4.28
C PHE A 50 -11.18 0.66 -3.26
N VAL A 51 -11.07 1.36 -2.13
CA VAL A 51 -12.07 1.36 -1.06
C VAL A 51 -13.40 1.92 -1.58
N LYS A 52 -14.53 1.39 -1.11
CA LYS A 52 -15.87 1.94 -1.42
C LYS A 52 -16.12 3.26 -0.68
N GLU A 53 -16.92 4.14 -1.28
CA GLU A 53 -17.14 5.56 -0.92
C GLU A 53 -17.82 5.86 0.45
N LYS A 54 -17.50 5.14 1.54
CA LYS A 54 -18.11 5.36 2.87
C LYS A 54 -17.12 5.59 4.01
N LEU A 55 -15.84 5.76 3.68
CA LEU A 55 -14.79 5.99 4.67
C LEU A 55 -14.19 7.37 4.48
N GLU A 56 -13.92 8.04 5.59
CA GLU A 56 -13.10 9.25 5.58
C GLU A 56 -11.68 8.89 5.14
N ALA A 57 -11.20 9.62 4.14
CA ALA A 57 -9.82 9.48 3.68
C ALA A 57 -8.88 10.00 4.77
N PHE A 58 -7.78 9.28 4.97
CA PHE A 58 -6.70 9.67 5.88
C PHE A 58 -5.36 9.64 5.15
N THR A 59 -4.40 10.39 5.69
CA THR A 59 -3.06 10.61 5.10
C THR A 59 -1.97 9.74 5.71
N VAL A 60 -2.34 8.85 6.64
CA VAL A 60 -1.43 7.88 7.27
C VAL A 60 -1.32 6.65 6.37
N ASP A 61 -0.10 6.27 5.99
CA ASP A 61 0.17 4.97 5.40
C ASP A 61 0.21 3.91 6.50
N LEU A 62 -0.49 2.79 6.30
CA LEU A 62 -0.39 1.60 7.13
C LEU A 62 0.22 0.46 6.31
N GLN A 63 1.32 -0.11 6.79
CA GLN A 63 1.90 -1.33 6.25
C GLN A 63 1.83 -2.46 7.29
N LEU A 64 1.36 -3.62 6.85
CA LEU A 64 1.27 -4.83 7.66
C LEU A 64 2.21 -5.88 7.09
N TYR A 65 3.19 -6.34 7.87
CA TYR A 65 4.15 -7.36 7.44
C TYR A 65 4.71 -8.12 8.63
N ASP A 66 4.80 -9.45 8.51
CA ASP A 66 5.53 -10.31 9.46
C ASP A 66 5.17 -10.05 10.95
N GLY A 67 3.87 -9.90 11.24
CA GLY A 67 3.36 -9.60 12.59
C GLY A 67 3.58 -8.16 13.07
N LYS A 68 4.03 -7.25 12.20
CA LYS A 68 4.38 -5.85 12.51
C LYS A 68 3.46 -4.89 11.77
N LEU A 69 3.30 -3.70 12.37
CA LEU A 69 2.58 -2.58 11.81
C LEU A 69 3.52 -1.40 11.68
N LEU A 70 3.55 -0.76 10.52
CA LEU A 70 4.25 0.49 10.31
C LEU A 70 3.23 1.55 9.91
N HIS A 71 3.07 2.55 10.76
CA HIS A 71 2.35 3.77 10.42
C HIS A 71 3.36 4.82 9.96
N THR A 72 3.09 5.45 8.82
CA THR A 72 3.91 6.57 8.32
C THR A 72 3.02 7.76 8.00
N THR A 73 3.34 8.93 8.52
CA THR A 73 2.72 10.20 8.13
C THR A 73 3.72 11.04 7.35
N TYR A 74 3.21 11.80 6.37
CA TYR A 74 4.01 12.63 5.47
C TYR A 74 3.51 14.08 5.45
N GLU A 75 3.17 14.64 6.62
CA GLU A 75 2.89 16.08 6.73
C GLU A 75 4.08 16.92 6.19
N ASP A 76 3.91 18.23 5.99
CA ASP A 76 4.90 19.16 5.39
C ASP A 76 6.28 19.24 6.09
N ARG A 77 6.54 18.37 7.06
CA ARG A 77 7.79 18.19 7.82
C ARG A 77 8.45 16.85 7.47
N GLU A 78 9.41 16.44 8.29
CA GLU A 78 10.01 15.11 8.19
C GLU A 78 8.95 14.01 8.45
N PRO A 79 8.94 12.92 7.66
CA PRO A 79 8.01 11.82 7.89
C PRO A 79 8.15 11.22 9.29
N ILE A 80 7.02 10.99 9.96
CA ILE A 80 7.00 10.30 11.25
C ILE A 80 6.64 8.84 10.98
N ALA A 81 7.51 7.93 11.42
CA ALA A 81 7.31 6.49 11.30
C ALA A 81 7.17 5.86 12.69
N MET A 82 6.12 5.06 12.88
CA MET A 82 5.86 4.30 14.11
C MET A 82 5.78 2.81 13.77
N LEU A 83 6.77 2.05 14.23
CA LEU A 83 6.81 0.59 14.15
C LEU A 83 6.25 -0.01 15.43
N ILE A 84 5.26 -0.89 15.29
CA ILE A 84 4.63 -1.61 16.39
C ILE A 84 4.84 -3.10 16.17
N GLU A 85 5.42 -3.78 17.16
CA GLU A 85 5.66 -5.22 17.18
C GLU A 85 4.77 -5.89 18.24
N ASP A 86 3.48 -5.91 17.98
CA ASP A 86 2.48 -6.51 18.86
C ASP A 86 1.50 -7.34 18.02
N VAL A 87 1.39 -8.63 18.35
CA VAL A 87 0.59 -9.59 17.59
C VAL A 87 -0.92 -9.28 17.69
N ALA A 88 -1.39 -8.83 18.85
CA ALA A 88 -2.82 -8.54 19.03
C ALA A 88 -3.24 -7.32 18.20
N LEU A 89 -2.43 -6.26 18.22
CA LEU A 89 -2.64 -5.07 17.39
C LEU A 89 -2.53 -5.40 15.90
N PHE A 90 -1.56 -6.25 15.52
CA PHE A 90 -1.40 -6.70 14.14
C PHE A 90 -2.64 -7.45 13.67
N THR A 91 -3.13 -8.41 14.46
CA THR A 91 -4.33 -9.19 14.13
C THR A 91 -5.55 -8.28 13.99
N MET A 92 -5.74 -7.31 14.89
CA MET A 92 -6.82 -6.34 14.81
C MET A 92 -6.78 -5.56 13.49
N GLN A 93 -5.64 -4.95 13.15
CA GLN A 93 -5.50 -4.13 11.95
C GLN A 93 -5.57 -4.97 10.66
N LYS A 94 -5.04 -6.19 10.69
CA LYS A 94 -5.18 -7.14 9.58
C LYS A 94 -6.64 -7.50 9.32
N ASN A 95 -7.43 -7.75 10.37
CA ASN A 95 -8.86 -8.04 10.22
C ASN A 95 -9.61 -6.85 9.59
N MET A 96 -9.28 -5.62 10.00
CA MET A 96 -9.83 -4.40 9.39
C MET A 96 -9.45 -4.28 7.91
N PHE A 97 -8.16 -4.48 7.59
CA PHE A 97 -7.68 -4.47 6.21
C PHE A 97 -8.39 -5.53 5.36
N ASP A 98 -8.49 -6.77 5.83
CA ASP A 98 -9.13 -7.86 5.09
C ASP A 98 -10.62 -7.59 4.86
N ALA A 99 -11.33 -7.06 5.87
CA ALA A 99 -12.73 -6.67 5.72
C ALA A 99 -12.92 -5.60 4.62
N LEU A 100 -12.06 -4.58 4.60
CA LEU A 100 -12.09 -3.58 3.54
C LEU A 100 -11.70 -4.17 2.19
N TRP A 101 -10.66 -5.00 2.15
CA TRP A 101 -10.17 -5.67 0.95
C TRP A 101 -11.27 -6.49 0.26
N HIS A 102 -12.08 -7.22 1.02
CA HIS A 102 -13.16 -8.06 0.48
C HIS A 102 -14.33 -7.26 -0.10
N THR A 103 -14.54 -6.03 0.37
CA THR A 103 -15.62 -5.17 -0.14
C THR A 103 -15.14 -4.20 -1.22
N ALA A 104 -13.84 -3.93 -1.30
CA ALA A 104 -13.20 -3.08 -2.28
C ALA A 104 -13.29 -3.63 -3.71
N HIS A 105 -13.21 -2.75 -4.71
CA HIS A 105 -13.25 -3.15 -6.11
C HIS A 105 -11.84 -3.28 -6.70
N ASP A 106 -11.68 -4.22 -7.63
CA ASP A 106 -10.37 -4.52 -8.22
C ASP A 106 -9.89 -3.40 -9.15
N ALA A 107 -8.63 -3.00 -8.95
CA ALA A 107 -7.95 -1.96 -9.70
C ALA A 107 -6.57 -2.44 -10.20
N THR A 108 -6.29 -3.74 -10.09
CA THR A 108 -4.96 -4.33 -10.35
C THR A 108 -4.52 -4.09 -11.78
N LEU A 109 -5.44 -4.20 -12.74
CA LEU A 109 -5.16 -4.13 -14.18
C LEU A 109 -5.26 -2.71 -14.76
N LEU A 110 -5.44 -1.67 -13.95
CA LEU A 110 -5.55 -0.30 -14.46
C LEU A 110 -4.31 0.18 -15.23
N SER A 111 -3.12 -0.35 -14.94
CA SER A 111 -1.87 -0.02 -15.65
C SER A 111 -1.81 -0.53 -17.09
N ILE A 112 -2.68 -1.49 -17.45
CA ILE A 112 -2.69 -2.13 -18.77
C ILE A 112 -4.02 -1.95 -19.51
N GLN A 113 -4.94 -1.17 -18.94
CA GLN A 113 -6.21 -0.81 -19.55
C GLN A 113 -6.08 0.58 -20.17
N SER A 114 -5.94 0.61 -21.50
CA SER A 114 -5.82 1.80 -22.36
C SER A 114 -7.05 2.71 -22.26
#